data_AF-A0A969VL96-F1
#
_entry.id   AF-A0A969VL96-F1
#
_cell.length_a   1.000
_cell.length_b   1.000
_cell.length_c   1.000
_cell.angle_alpha   90.00
_cell.angle_beta   90.00
_cell.angle_gamma   90.00
#
_symmetry.space_group_name_H-M   'P 1'
#
loop_
_entity.id
_entity.type
_entity.pdbx_description
1 polymer ?
#
loop_
_entity_poly.entity_id
_entity_poly.type
_entity_poly.pdbx_seq_one_letter_code
_entity_poly.pdbx_strand_id
1 'polypeptide(L)'
;MIGSLMIGAMDGVVRDRIRMALNGVVTVTLILNTIRAAAVEAGLDPAEPWVQAECLRVFGAGSPLAADDGVNTSFLTARLTITGAAVQNLITTVAPKLAVVLGQKLAAQAVPVLGAVTGAALNAAFLSYYREVARIRFALLRLAEVHGADPVLEAFARAVEPPRITRA
;
A
#
# COMPACT_ATOMS: atom_id res chain seq x y z
N MET A 1 -24.15 8.70 -37.73
CA MET A 1 -22.72 8.35 -37.53
C MET A 1 -21.99 9.27 -36.53
N ILE A 2 -22.72 10.02 -35.67
CA ILE A 2 -22.13 11.01 -34.74
C ILE A 2 -22.16 10.52 -33.28
N GLY A 3 -23.06 9.59 -32.92
CA GLY A 3 -23.21 9.08 -31.55
C GLY A 3 -22.08 8.14 -31.08
N SER A 4 -21.36 7.49 -31.98
CA SER A 4 -20.25 6.57 -31.64
C SER A 4 -18.92 7.29 -31.34
N LEU A 5 -18.75 8.53 -31.78
CA LEU A 5 -17.52 9.31 -31.57
C LEU A 5 -17.46 9.96 -30.17
N MET A 6 -18.61 10.38 -29.65
CA MET A 6 -18.71 11.00 -28.31
C MET A 6 -18.57 9.98 -27.16
N ILE A 7 -18.97 8.73 -27.39
CA ILE A 7 -18.76 7.62 -26.44
C ILE A 7 -17.26 7.28 -26.33
N GLY A 8 -16.53 7.28 -27.44
CA GLY A 8 -15.07 7.05 -27.44
C GLY A 8 -14.26 8.14 -26.73
N ALA A 9 -14.70 9.41 -26.81
CA ALA A 9 -14.05 10.53 -26.13
C ALA A 9 -14.33 10.57 -24.62
N MET A 10 -15.55 10.21 -24.20
CA MET A 10 -15.90 10.07 -22.77
C MET A 10 -15.20 8.86 -22.13
N ASP A 11 -15.05 7.75 -22.86
CA ASP A 11 -14.25 6.59 -22.43
C ASP A 11 -12.78 6.96 -22.23
N GLY A 12 -12.23 7.90 -23.02
CA GLY A 12 -10.86 8.40 -22.86
C GLY A 12 -10.66 9.20 -21.58
N VAL A 13 -11.55 10.16 -21.29
CA VAL A 13 -11.45 11.01 -20.09
C VAL A 13 -11.68 10.21 -18.81
N VAL A 14 -12.66 9.30 -18.79
CA VAL A 14 -12.90 8.42 -17.63
C VAL A 14 -11.74 7.45 -17.43
N ARG A 15 -11.21 6.87 -18.51
CA ARG A 15 -10.01 6.01 -18.46
C ARG A 15 -8.77 6.76 -18.01
N ASP A 16 -8.58 8.01 -18.43
CA ASP A 16 -7.46 8.85 -17.98
C ASP A 16 -7.61 9.28 -16.52
N ARG A 17 -8.83 9.56 -16.05
CA ARG A 17 -9.11 9.86 -14.64
C ARG A 17 -8.86 8.64 -13.76
N ILE A 18 -9.25 7.45 -14.23
CA ILE A 18 -8.96 6.17 -13.56
C ILE A 18 -7.46 5.87 -13.60
N ARG A 19 -6.76 6.07 -14.73
CA ARG A 19 -5.29 5.92 -14.84
C ARG A 19 -4.54 6.89 -13.93
N MET A 20 -5.03 8.12 -13.78
CA MET A 20 -4.41 9.13 -12.92
C MET A 20 -4.66 8.83 -11.43
N ALA A 21 -5.84 8.35 -11.06
CA ALA A 21 -6.15 7.88 -9.71
C ALA A 21 -5.40 6.58 -9.33
N LEU A 22 -5.09 5.74 -10.33
CA LEU A 22 -4.27 4.53 -10.19
C LEU A 22 -2.77 4.77 -10.38
N ASN A 23 -2.35 6.02 -10.63
CA ASN A 23 -0.95 6.30 -10.95
C ASN A 23 -0.07 6.08 -9.71
N GLY A 24 1.00 5.30 -9.87
CA GLY A 24 1.91 4.97 -8.76
C GLY A 24 2.48 6.20 -8.06
N VAL A 25 2.59 7.33 -8.78
CA VAL A 25 3.00 8.63 -8.24
C VAL A 25 2.06 9.11 -7.13
N VAL A 26 0.74 8.99 -7.30
CA VAL A 26 -0.25 9.41 -6.29
C VAL A 26 -0.13 8.53 -5.04
N THR A 27 0.01 7.21 -5.21
CA THR A 27 0.18 6.30 -4.07
C THR A 27 1.47 6.58 -3.30
N VAL A 28 2.59 6.82 -3.98
CA VAL A 28 3.87 7.14 -3.31
C VAL A 28 3.76 8.44 -2.52
N THR A 29 3.18 9.50 -3.10
CA THR A 29 2.96 10.76 -2.39
C THR A 29 2.07 10.57 -1.16
N LEU A 30 0.98 9.80 -1.29
CA LEU A 30 0.10 9.50 -0.16
C LEU A 30 0.84 8.73 0.93
N ILE A 31 1.64 7.71 0.57
CA ILE A 31 2.42 6.93 1.53
C ILE A 31 3.39 7.84 2.30
N LEU A 32 4.20 8.64 1.58
CA LEU A 32 5.14 9.58 2.20
C LEU A 32 4.44 10.60 3.09
N ASN A 33 3.25 11.06 2.70
CA ASN A 33 2.42 11.93 3.53
C ASN A 33 1.95 11.23 4.81
N THR A 34 1.52 9.96 4.76
CA THR A 34 1.20 9.18 5.97
C THR A 34 2.40 9.01 6.89
N ILE A 35 3.58 8.76 6.34
CA ILE A 35 4.81 8.61 7.13
C ILE A 35 5.16 9.94 7.81
N ARG A 36 5.09 11.05 7.06
CA ARG A 36 5.30 12.40 7.58
C ARG A 36 4.31 12.75 8.70
N ALA A 37 3.03 12.39 8.53
CA ALA A 37 2.01 12.62 9.56
C ALA A 37 2.35 11.92 10.88
N ALA A 38 2.87 10.69 10.83
CA ALA A 38 3.30 9.98 12.04
C ALA A 38 4.51 10.64 12.73
N ALA A 39 5.43 11.26 11.97
CA ALA A 39 6.52 12.05 12.57
C ALA A 39 5.98 13.26 13.35
N VAL A 40 5.01 13.97 12.77
CA VAL A 40 4.32 15.10 13.43
C VAL A 40 3.57 14.63 14.69
N GLU A 41 2.86 13.50 14.62
CA GLU A 41 2.18 12.88 15.78
C GLU A 41 3.16 12.54 16.92
N ALA A 42 4.39 12.14 16.59
CA ALA A 42 5.44 11.89 17.58
C ALA A 42 6.13 13.17 18.11
N GLY A 43 5.73 14.34 17.61
CA GLY A 43 6.29 15.64 18.00
C GLY A 43 7.60 16.00 17.29
N LEU A 44 7.93 15.34 16.18
CA LEU A 44 9.11 15.62 15.38
C LEU A 44 8.79 16.58 14.24
N ASP A 45 9.73 17.47 13.92
CA ASP A 45 9.56 18.41 12.80
C ASP A 45 9.90 17.74 11.45
N PRO A 46 8.93 17.53 10.55
CA PRO A 46 9.18 16.90 9.25
C PRO A 46 9.98 17.78 8.27
N ALA A 47 10.27 19.04 8.61
CA ALA A 47 11.18 19.90 7.85
C ALA A 47 12.66 19.58 8.15
N GLU A 48 12.96 18.92 9.27
CA GLU A 48 14.33 18.60 9.64
C GLU A 48 14.93 17.54 8.69
N PRO A 49 16.16 17.73 8.19
CA PRO A 49 16.78 16.81 7.23
C PRO A 49 16.89 15.36 7.74
N TRP A 50 17.13 15.18 9.04
CA TRP A 50 17.23 13.85 9.62
C TRP A 50 15.86 13.15 9.72
N VAL A 51 14.78 13.89 10.02
CA VAL A 51 13.41 13.35 10.01
C VAL A 51 12.98 12.98 8.60
N GLN A 52 13.39 13.76 7.60
CA GLN A 52 13.15 13.43 6.18
C GLN A 52 13.91 12.15 5.79
N ALA A 53 15.17 12.00 6.22
CA ALA A 53 15.92 10.77 6.02
C ALA A 53 15.25 9.56 6.70
N GLU A 54 14.67 9.73 7.90
CA GLU A 54 13.89 8.70 8.57
C GLU A 54 12.59 8.36 7.83
N CYS A 55 11.89 9.36 7.27
CA CYS A 55 10.72 9.10 6.43
C CYS A 55 11.07 8.23 5.21
N LEU A 56 12.23 8.49 4.60
CA LEU A 56 12.75 7.68 3.49
C LEU A 56 13.20 6.28 3.95
N ARG A 57 13.77 6.15 5.16
CA ARG A 57 14.10 4.84 5.73
C ARG A 57 12.84 4.01 6.02
N VAL A 58 11.80 4.60 6.60
CA VAL A 58 10.50 3.94 6.82
C VAL A 58 9.89 3.52 5.48
N PHE A 59 9.95 4.39 4.47
CA PHE A 59 9.47 4.04 3.13
C PHE A 59 10.25 2.87 2.52
N GLY A 60 11.59 2.92 2.63
CA GLY A 60 12.52 1.93 2.09
C GLY A 60 12.61 0.62 2.88
N ALA A 61 12.12 0.56 4.13
CA ALA A 61 12.10 -0.64 4.96
C ALA A 61 11.20 -1.76 4.39
N GLY A 62 10.39 -1.46 3.37
CA GLY A 62 9.60 -2.45 2.64
C GLY A 62 8.33 -2.90 3.36
N SER A 63 7.53 -3.74 2.67
CA SER A 63 6.30 -4.35 3.18
C SER A 63 6.57 -5.80 3.63
N PRO A 64 5.92 -6.32 4.69
CA PRO A 64 6.13 -7.66 5.23
C PRO A 64 5.46 -8.73 4.36
N LEU A 65 4.74 -8.33 3.30
CA LEU A 65 4.10 -9.22 2.35
C LEU A 65 5.09 -9.91 1.40
N ALA A 66 6.36 -9.51 1.43
CA ALA A 66 7.44 -10.17 0.72
C ALA A 66 8.28 -10.92 1.76
N ALA A 67 7.95 -12.20 1.99
CA ALA A 67 8.96 -13.10 2.49
C ALA A 67 10.12 -13.11 1.47
N ASP A 68 11.29 -12.76 1.99
CA ASP A 68 12.64 -12.97 1.46
C ASP A 68 13.26 -11.92 0.50
N ASP A 69 14.25 -11.24 1.08
CA ASP A 69 15.53 -10.76 0.58
C ASP A 69 15.64 -9.95 -0.73
N GLY A 70 16.01 -8.68 -0.53
CA GLY A 70 17.30 -8.24 -1.06
C GLY A 70 17.36 -7.75 -2.49
N VAL A 71 16.34 -7.09 -3.05
CA VAL A 71 16.52 -6.17 -4.20
C VAL A 71 15.58 -4.97 -4.10
N ASN A 72 16.16 -3.78 -4.25
CA ASN A 72 15.57 -2.45 -4.02
C ASN A 72 14.59 -1.98 -5.13
N THR A 73 13.69 -2.87 -5.55
CA THR A 73 12.53 -2.60 -6.45
C THR A 73 11.23 -3.19 -5.87
N SER A 74 11.21 -3.44 -4.56
CA SER A 74 10.21 -4.24 -3.85
C SER A 74 8.77 -3.75 -4.00
N PHE A 75 8.48 -2.44 -3.96
CA PHE A 75 7.09 -1.98 -4.06
C PHE A 75 6.49 -2.14 -5.47
N LEU A 76 7.22 -1.72 -6.51
CA LEU A 76 6.76 -1.82 -7.91
C LEU A 76 6.75 -3.29 -8.37
N THR A 77 7.79 -4.05 -8.05
CA THR A 77 7.86 -5.47 -8.37
C THR A 77 6.82 -6.26 -7.57
N ALA A 78 6.66 -6.06 -6.26
CA ALA A 78 5.61 -6.73 -5.49
C ALA A 78 4.22 -6.37 -6.02
N ARG A 79 3.97 -5.11 -6.39
CA ARG A 79 2.72 -4.75 -7.06
C ARG A 79 2.56 -5.49 -8.38
N LEU A 80 3.55 -5.50 -9.26
CA LEU A 80 3.43 -6.16 -10.56
C LEU A 80 3.25 -7.68 -10.42
N THR A 81 3.99 -8.33 -9.54
CA THR A 81 3.96 -9.78 -9.35
C THR A 81 2.71 -10.24 -8.57
N ILE A 82 2.41 -9.61 -7.43
CA ILE A 82 1.23 -9.94 -6.61
C ILE A 82 -0.04 -9.58 -7.38
N THR A 83 -0.10 -8.38 -7.95
CA THR A 83 -1.30 -7.98 -8.72
C THR A 83 -1.41 -8.82 -9.98
N GLY A 84 -0.32 -9.13 -10.69
CA GLY A 84 -0.36 -9.98 -11.89
C GLY A 84 -0.90 -11.39 -11.63
N ALA A 85 -0.31 -12.11 -10.66
CA ALA A 85 -0.74 -13.47 -10.33
C ALA A 85 -2.11 -13.50 -9.63
N ALA A 86 -2.39 -12.56 -8.72
CA ALA A 86 -3.69 -12.47 -8.07
C ALA A 86 -4.81 -12.07 -9.04
N VAL A 87 -4.55 -11.14 -9.97
CA VAL A 87 -5.50 -10.77 -11.02
C VAL A 87 -5.70 -11.93 -11.98
N GLN A 88 -4.65 -12.64 -12.39
CA GLN A 88 -4.79 -13.82 -13.26
C GLN A 88 -5.63 -14.91 -12.59
N ASN A 89 -5.37 -15.22 -11.32
CA ASN A 89 -6.14 -16.19 -10.55
C ASN A 89 -7.58 -15.74 -10.31
N LEU A 90 -7.80 -14.45 -10.04
CA LEU A 90 -9.13 -13.90 -9.89
C LEU A 90 -9.91 -13.99 -11.21
N ILE A 91 -9.28 -13.65 -12.35
CA ILE A 91 -9.88 -13.75 -13.68
C ILE A 91 -10.24 -15.21 -13.97
N THR A 92 -9.32 -16.16 -13.81
CA THR A 92 -9.60 -17.57 -14.12
C THR A 92 -10.69 -18.16 -13.22
N THR A 93 -10.77 -17.72 -11.97
CA THR A 93 -11.75 -18.27 -10.99
C THR A 93 -13.12 -17.60 -11.09
N VAL A 94 -13.16 -16.29 -11.41
CA VAL A 94 -14.37 -15.47 -11.32
C VAL A 94 -14.98 -15.21 -12.70
N ALA A 95 -14.18 -15.03 -13.76
CA ALA A 95 -14.69 -14.73 -15.10
C ALA A 95 -15.66 -15.80 -15.66
N PRO A 96 -15.44 -17.11 -15.51
CA PRO A 96 -16.39 -18.12 -15.99
C PRO A 96 -17.75 -18.04 -15.27
N LYS A 97 -17.74 -17.77 -13.97
CA LYS A 97 -18.96 -17.71 -13.14
C LYS A 97 -19.77 -16.43 -13.42
N LEU A 98 -19.09 -15.30 -13.59
CA LEU A 98 -19.73 -14.04 -13.98
C LEU A 98 -20.25 -14.08 -15.42
N ALA A 99 -19.56 -14.78 -16.33
CA ALA A 99 -20.01 -14.94 -17.72
C ALA A 99 -21.34 -15.70 -17.83
N VAL A 100 -21.59 -16.66 -16.92
CA VAL A 100 -22.85 -17.43 -16.84
C VAL A 100 -24.01 -16.62 -16.27
N VAL A 101 -23.76 -15.74 -15.29
CA VAL A 101 -24.83 -15.06 -14.53
C VAL A 101 -25.16 -13.65 -15.05
N LEU A 102 -24.16 -12.90 -15.51
CA LEU A 102 -24.34 -11.51 -15.93
C LEU A 102 -24.52 -11.37 -17.46
N GLY A 103 -24.15 -12.39 -18.24
CA GLY A 103 -24.03 -12.28 -19.70
C GLY A 103 -22.84 -11.40 -20.11
N GLN A 104 -22.32 -11.61 -21.32
CA GLN A 104 -21.02 -11.06 -21.73
C GLN A 104 -20.92 -9.52 -21.65
N LYS A 105 -22.03 -8.80 -21.85
CA LYS A 105 -22.05 -7.33 -21.86
C LYS A 105 -21.95 -6.71 -20.46
N LEU A 106 -22.66 -7.25 -19.47
CA LEU A 106 -22.58 -6.80 -18.08
C LEU A 106 -21.27 -7.27 -17.42
N ALA A 107 -20.80 -8.49 -17.73
CA ALA A 107 -19.52 -8.97 -17.25
C ALA A 107 -18.36 -8.08 -17.75
N ALA A 108 -18.33 -7.73 -19.04
CA ALA A 108 -17.32 -6.82 -19.60
C ALA A 108 -17.35 -5.42 -18.97
N GLN A 109 -18.54 -4.93 -18.58
CA GLN A 109 -18.72 -3.61 -17.95
C GLN A 109 -18.41 -3.61 -16.44
N ALA A 110 -18.52 -4.76 -15.77
CA ALA A 110 -18.19 -4.89 -14.35
C ALA A 110 -16.67 -4.95 -14.09
N VAL A 111 -15.88 -5.44 -15.06
CA VAL A 111 -14.43 -5.60 -14.92
C VAL A 111 -13.72 -4.29 -14.53
N PRO A 112 -13.95 -3.14 -15.19
CA PRO A 112 -13.33 -1.87 -14.78
C PRO A 112 -13.71 -1.42 -13.35
N VAL A 113 -14.97 -1.59 -12.96
CA VAL A 113 -15.47 -1.16 -11.65
C VAL A 113 -14.88 -2.02 -10.54
N LEU A 114 -14.90 -3.34 -10.71
CA LEU A 114 -14.29 -4.28 -9.77
C LEU A 114 -12.78 -4.06 -9.65
N GLY A 115 -12.10 -3.79 -10.78
CA GLY A 115 -10.69 -3.43 -10.79
C GLY A 115 -10.40 -2.15 -9.99
N ALA A 116 -11.23 -1.11 -10.14
CA ALA A 116 -11.09 0.13 -9.38
C ALA A 116 -11.30 -0.06 -7.87
N VAL A 117 -12.35 -0.79 -7.46
CA VAL A 117 -12.63 -1.09 -6.04
C VAL A 117 -11.49 -1.91 -5.42
N THR A 118 -11.01 -2.92 -6.13
CA THR A 118 -9.91 -3.78 -5.68
C THR A 118 -8.61 -2.98 -5.55
N GLY A 119 -8.29 -2.14 -6.54
CA GLY A 119 -7.13 -1.24 -6.50
C GLY A 119 -7.19 -0.25 -5.34
N ALA A 120 -8.37 0.32 -5.05
CA ALA A 120 -8.58 1.22 -3.91
C ALA A 120 -8.41 0.50 -2.57
N ALA A 121 -8.92 -0.73 -2.44
CA ALA A 121 -8.74 -1.54 -1.23
C ALA A 121 -7.26 -1.86 -0.96
N LEU A 122 -6.50 -2.24 -1.99
CA LEU A 122 -5.06 -2.46 -1.88
C LEU A 122 -4.31 -1.18 -1.49
N ASN A 123 -4.66 -0.04 -2.09
CA ASN A 123 -4.10 1.26 -1.71
C ASN A 123 -4.35 1.55 -0.21
N ALA A 124 -5.56 1.33 0.27
CA ALA A 124 -5.91 1.55 1.68
C ALA A 124 -5.11 0.63 2.61
N ALA A 125 -4.94 -0.64 2.25
CA ALA A 125 -4.13 -1.58 3.02
C ALA A 125 -2.65 -1.14 3.11
N PHE A 126 -2.06 -0.71 1.99
CA PHE A 126 -0.69 -0.16 1.99
C PHE A 126 -0.58 1.08 2.89
N LEU A 127 -1.53 2.01 2.81
CA LEU A 127 -1.52 3.21 3.67
C LEU A 127 -1.65 2.85 5.14
N SER A 128 -2.47 1.85 5.49
CA SER A 128 -2.60 1.38 6.87
C SER A 128 -1.28 0.81 7.40
N TYR A 129 -0.64 -0.05 6.60
CA TYR A 129 0.65 -0.65 6.95
C TYR A 129 1.73 0.41 7.19
N TYR A 130 1.94 1.32 6.23
CA TYR A 130 2.98 2.35 6.38
C TYR A 130 2.68 3.31 7.54
N ARG A 131 1.41 3.59 7.84
CA ARG A 131 1.02 4.35 9.02
C ARG A 131 1.42 3.65 10.32
N GLU A 132 1.23 2.33 10.41
CA GLU A 132 1.62 1.54 11.58
C GLU A 132 3.13 1.52 11.78
N VAL A 133 3.89 1.19 10.73
CA VAL A 133 5.37 1.16 10.80
C VAL A 133 5.92 2.53 11.17
N ALA A 134 5.42 3.60 10.55
CA ALA A 134 5.86 4.95 10.82
C ALA A 134 5.59 5.35 12.28
N ARG A 135 4.38 5.08 12.80
CA ARG A 135 4.04 5.38 14.20
C ARG A 135 4.98 4.67 15.17
N ILE A 136 5.29 3.39 14.94
CA ILE A 136 6.22 2.65 15.79
C ILE A 136 7.62 3.28 15.72
N ARG A 137 8.15 3.52 14.51
CA ARG A 137 9.49 4.09 14.33
C ARG A 137 9.64 5.44 15.03
N PHE A 138 8.72 6.37 14.79
CA PHE A 138 8.81 7.72 15.34
C PHE A 138 8.52 7.76 16.85
N ALA A 139 7.64 6.89 17.36
CA ALA A 139 7.46 6.73 18.80
C ALA A 139 8.73 6.20 19.49
N LEU A 140 9.41 5.20 18.89
CA LEU A 140 10.68 4.69 19.42
C LEU A 140 11.79 5.74 19.38
N LEU A 141 11.87 6.53 18.30
CA LEU A 141 12.82 7.65 18.22
C LEU A 141 12.57 8.68 19.32
N ARG A 142 11.29 9.05 19.54
CA ARG A 142 10.92 9.99 20.60
C ARG A 142 11.25 9.46 22.00
N LEU A 143 11.02 8.17 22.25
CA LEU A 143 11.40 7.53 23.50
C LEU A 143 12.93 7.48 23.68
N ALA A 144 13.67 7.19 22.62
CA ALA A 144 15.13 7.13 22.64
C ALA A 144 15.77 8.50 22.89
N GLU A 145 15.12 9.59 22.46
CA GLU A 145 15.55 10.96 22.78
C GLU A 145 15.51 11.24 24.29
N VAL A 146 14.52 10.71 24.99
CA VAL A 146 14.33 10.92 26.44
C VAL A 146 15.11 9.92 27.29
N HIS A 147 15.19 8.66 26.85
CA HIS A 147 15.69 7.55 27.67
C HIS A 147 17.00 6.92 27.15
N GLY A 148 17.48 7.33 25.99
CA GLY A 148 18.56 6.63 25.28
C GLY A 148 18.06 5.45 24.46
N ALA A 149 18.80 5.09 23.40
CA ALA A 149 18.38 4.08 22.43
C ALA A 149 18.36 2.66 23.03
N ASP A 150 19.44 2.23 23.69
CA ASP A 150 19.60 0.88 24.21
C ASP A 150 18.47 0.44 25.17
N PRO A 151 18.12 1.20 26.23
CA PRO A 151 17.06 0.78 27.15
C PRO A 151 15.67 0.73 26.49
N VAL A 152 15.41 1.60 25.51
CA VAL A 152 14.15 1.61 24.75
C VAL A 152 14.06 0.39 23.86
N LEU A 153 15.13 0.04 23.15
CA LEU A 153 15.17 -1.14 22.28
C LEU A 153 15.04 -2.43 23.09
N GLU A 154 15.71 -2.54 24.25
CA GLU A 154 15.55 -3.68 25.14
C GLU A 154 14.11 -3.82 25.66
N ALA A 155 13.52 -2.70 26.11
CA ALA A 155 12.14 -2.72 26.61
C ALA A 155 11.15 -3.08 25.50
N PHE A 156 11.34 -2.55 24.30
CA PHE A 156 10.55 -2.90 23.13
C PHE A 156 10.70 -4.39 22.79
N ALA A 157 11.92 -4.92 22.73
CA ALA A 157 12.19 -6.33 22.45
C ALA A 157 11.50 -7.27 23.45
N ARG A 158 11.54 -6.94 24.75
CA ARG A 158 10.81 -7.69 25.79
C ARG A 158 9.29 -7.61 25.60
N ALA A 159 8.77 -6.45 25.22
CA ALA A 159 7.32 -6.25 25.04
C ALA A 159 6.75 -6.98 23.83
N VAL A 160 7.55 -7.22 22.78
CA VAL A 160 7.15 -7.92 21.57
C VAL A 160 7.53 -9.41 21.55
N GLU A 161 8.09 -9.93 22.65
CA GLU A 161 8.45 -11.36 22.76
C GLU A 161 7.18 -12.22 22.60
N PRO A 162 7.13 -13.17 21.64
CA PRO A 162 5.96 -14.01 21.43
C PRO A 162 5.67 -14.86 22.67
N PRO A 163 4.39 -15.15 23.00
CA PRO A 163 4.07 -16.03 24.10
C PRO A 163 4.71 -17.41 23.88
N ARG A 164 5.43 -17.92 24.89
CA ARG A 164 6.04 -19.24 24.83
C ARG A 164 4.94 -20.28 24.72
N ILE A 165 4.71 -20.81 23.52
CA ILE A 165 3.78 -21.93 23.31
C ILE A 165 4.43 -23.19 23.88
N THR A 166 4.23 -23.45 25.17
CA THR A 166 4.58 -24.74 25.77
C THR A 166 3.50 -25.72 25.35
N ARG A 167 3.76 -26.55 24.33
CA ARG A 167 2.93 -27.73 24.07
C ARG A 167 3.21 -28.72 25.20
N ALA A 168 2.22 -28.93 26.07
CA ALA A 168 2.20 -30.01 27.04
C ALA A 168 1.93 -31.35 26.36
#